data_AF-A0A923V767-F1
#
_entry.id   AF-A0A923V767-F1
#
_cell.length_a   1.000
_cell.length_b   1.000
_cell.length_c   1.000
_cell.angle_alpha   90.00
_cell.angle_beta   90.00
_cell.angle_gamma   90.00
#
_symmetry.space_group_name_H-M   'P 1'
#
loop_
_entity.id
_entity.type
_entity.pdbx_description
1 polymer ?
#
loop_
_entity_poly.entity_id
_entity_poly.type
_entity_poly.pdbx_seq_one_letter_code
_entity_poly.pdbx_strand_id
1 'polypeptide(L)'
;MGSIVSYKGGYVVVSSPFTAAFVGNDTKDPKHAILVAFAGQLPVLVRGVVHKGDLIVANGDGTGSAVSRDLVSLAMAKNAVGTAWASSNDEGLKRVNVAVGIGLGGNGARDIASIKAENAQLKADSEKLKQENAAIKSKVQKTEQENAAIKARLDKIEKALNSK
;
A
#
# COMPACT_ATOMS: atom_id res chain seq x y z
N MET A 1 -12.13 -4.52 41.67
CA MET A 1 -13.32 -3.68 41.39
C MET A 1 -12.97 -2.81 40.20
N GLY A 2 -13.71 -2.90 39.10
CA GLY A 2 -13.44 -2.10 37.90
C GLY A 2 -13.88 -0.64 38.10
N SER A 3 -13.20 0.29 37.43
CA SER A 3 -13.51 1.71 37.47
C SER A 3 -14.23 2.11 36.18
N ILE A 4 -15.35 2.85 36.33
CA ILE A 4 -16.02 3.48 35.20
C ILE A 4 -15.35 4.84 34.99
N VAL A 5 -14.70 5.01 33.84
CA VAL A 5 -14.09 6.29 33.46
C VAL A 5 -15.03 6.99 32.49
N SER A 6 -15.43 8.22 32.83
CA SER A 6 -16.16 9.11 31.93
C SER A 6 -15.17 10.06 31.24
N TYR A 7 -15.16 10.05 29.91
CA TYR A 7 -14.37 11.02 29.14
C TYR A 7 -15.19 11.55 27.97
N LYS A 8 -15.46 12.86 27.98
CA LYS A 8 -16.17 13.60 26.90
C LYS A 8 -17.46 12.91 26.41
N GLY A 9 -18.26 12.40 27.34
CA GLY A 9 -19.57 11.80 27.05
C GLY A 9 -19.55 10.30 26.71
N GLY A 10 -18.38 9.65 26.72
CA GLY A 10 -18.25 8.19 26.62
C GLY A 10 -17.92 7.55 27.97
N TYR A 11 -18.47 6.36 28.21
CA TYR A 11 -18.18 5.54 29.39
C TYR A 11 -17.23 4.40 29.01
N VAL A 12 -16.15 4.23 29.76
CA VAL A 12 -15.22 3.12 29.62
C VAL A 12 -15.21 2.30 30.90
N VAL A 13 -15.41 0.99 30.79
CA VAL A 13 -15.27 0.06 31.93
C VAL A 13 -13.85 -0.46 31.93
N VAL A 14 -13.08 -0.09 32.96
CA VAL A 14 -11.69 -0.52 33.14
C VAL A 14 -11.64 -1.48 34.30
N SER A 15 -11.35 -2.75 34.05
CA SER A 15 -11.28 -3.79 35.07
C SER A 15 -9.96 -3.79 35.86
N SER A 16 -9.37 -2.61 36.12
CA SER A 16 -8.19 -2.46 36.97
C SER A 16 -8.31 -1.23 37.88
N PRO A 17 -8.08 -1.37 39.20
CA PRO A 17 -8.02 -0.24 40.12
C PRO A 17 -6.64 0.44 40.18
N PHE A 18 -5.61 -0.11 39.51
CA PHE A 18 -4.22 0.35 39.63
C PHE A 18 -3.64 0.98 38.37
N THR A 19 -4.37 0.90 37.24
CA THR A 19 -3.82 1.28 35.94
C THR A 19 -4.86 1.99 35.09
N ALA A 20 -4.44 3.10 34.47
CA ALA A 20 -5.30 3.89 33.62
C ALA A 20 -5.55 3.17 32.28
N ALA A 21 -6.80 3.17 31.82
CA ALA A 21 -7.09 2.84 30.44
C ALA A 21 -6.57 3.96 29.52
N PHE A 22 -5.84 3.57 28.48
CA PHE A 22 -5.34 4.49 27.47
C PHE A 22 -5.86 4.09 26.09
N VAL A 23 -6.27 5.10 25.30
CA VAL A 23 -6.80 4.95 23.94
C VAL A 23 -5.70 5.29 22.95
N GLY A 24 -5.30 4.32 22.12
CA GLY A 24 -4.10 4.42 21.28
C GLY A 24 -4.13 5.53 20.23
N ASN A 25 -3.21 6.50 20.38
CA ASN A 25 -2.34 7.09 19.34
C ASN A 25 -1.23 7.99 19.98
N ASP A 26 -0.78 7.67 21.19
CA ASP A 26 0.20 8.46 21.96
C ASP A 26 1.32 7.55 22.47
N THR A 27 2.52 8.08 22.58
CA THR A 27 3.69 7.42 23.18
C THR A 27 3.55 7.36 24.69
N LYS A 28 3.46 6.16 25.30
CA LYS A 28 3.36 6.03 26.75
C LYS A 28 4.19 4.91 27.37
N ASP A 29 4.47 5.12 28.67
CA ASP A 29 5.15 4.19 29.58
C ASP A 29 4.39 2.85 29.71
N PRO A 30 4.96 1.75 29.20
CA PRO A 30 4.35 0.42 29.27
C PRO A 30 4.11 -0.10 30.70
N LYS A 31 4.79 0.47 31.71
CA LYS A 31 4.67 0.02 33.11
C LYS A 31 3.42 0.53 33.81
N HIS A 32 2.82 1.61 33.31
CA HIS A 32 1.69 2.29 33.97
C HIS A 32 0.44 2.42 33.08
N ALA A 33 0.44 1.77 31.91
CA ALA A 33 -0.67 1.81 30.97
C ALA A 33 -1.17 0.40 30.64
N ILE A 34 -2.49 0.23 30.53
CA ILE A 34 -3.07 -0.96 29.90
C ILE A 34 -3.50 -0.60 28.49
N LEU A 35 -3.15 -1.47 27.54
CA LEU A 35 -3.64 -1.40 26.17
C LEU A 35 -5.14 -1.70 26.16
N VAL A 36 -5.93 -0.74 25.68
CA VAL A 36 -7.36 -0.94 25.42
C VAL A 36 -7.60 -0.91 23.92
N ALA A 37 -8.21 -1.96 23.39
CA ALA A 37 -8.64 -2.02 22.00
C ALA A 37 -10.07 -1.49 21.87
N PHE A 38 -10.32 -0.65 20.86
CA PHE A 38 -11.66 -0.22 20.50
C PHE A 38 -12.09 -0.88 19.20
N ALA A 39 -13.34 -1.32 19.15
CA ALA A 39 -13.98 -1.82 17.94
C ALA A 39 -15.37 -1.19 17.80
N GLY A 40 -15.74 -0.80 16.58
CA GLY A 40 -17.01 -0.18 16.27
C GLY A 40 -16.86 1.17 15.57
N GLN A 41 -17.91 2.00 15.66
CA GLN A 41 -17.97 3.31 15.06
C GLN A 41 -17.50 4.37 16.05
N LEU A 42 -16.46 5.11 15.71
CA LEU A 42 -15.88 6.14 16.59
C LEU A 42 -15.68 7.46 15.85
N PRO A 43 -15.94 8.61 16.51
CA PRO A 43 -15.60 9.91 15.98
C PRO A 43 -14.10 10.19 16.15
N VAL A 44 -13.33 9.98 15.08
CA VAL A 44 -11.88 10.18 15.04
C VAL A 44 -11.53 11.60 14.62
N LEU A 45 -10.50 12.18 15.25
CA LEU A 45 -10.00 13.51 14.95
C LEU A 45 -9.08 13.46 13.71
N VAL A 46 -9.47 14.12 12.62
CA VAL A 46 -8.78 14.06 11.32
C VAL A 46 -8.51 15.47 10.78
N ARG A 47 -7.39 15.64 10.10
CA ARG A 47 -6.98 16.87 9.39
C ARG A 47 -7.07 16.66 7.87
N GLY A 48 -7.47 17.68 7.13
CA GLY A 48 -7.58 17.63 5.67
C GLY A 48 -8.85 16.96 5.17
N VAL A 49 -9.12 17.07 3.86
CA VAL A 49 -10.33 16.50 3.23
C VAL A 49 -10.40 14.99 3.48
N VAL A 50 -11.64 14.49 3.68
CA VAL A 50 -11.91 13.07 3.90
C VAL A 50 -13.04 12.63 2.98
N HIS A 51 -12.85 11.52 2.29
CA HIS A 51 -13.92 10.84 1.57
C HIS A 51 -14.31 9.55 2.28
N LYS A 52 -15.60 9.23 2.27
CA LYS A 52 -16.11 7.94 2.74
C LYS A 52 -15.38 6.81 2.01
N GLY A 53 -14.85 5.85 2.77
CA GLY A 53 -14.05 4.73 2.26
C GLY A 53 -12.54 4.94 2.37
N ASP A 54 -12.07 6.17 2.59
CA ASP A 54 -10.65 6.46 2.83
C ASP A 54 -10.14 5.73 4.08
N LEU A 55 -8.87 5.37 4.03
CA LEU A 55 -8.16 4.83 5.18
C LEU A 55 -7.67 6.00 6.04
N ILE A 56 -8.00 5.97 7.32
CA ILE A 56 -7.52 6.98 8.27
C ILE A 56 -6.18 6.49 8.84
N VAL A 57 -5.11 7.21 8.54
CA VAL A 57 -3.74 6.88 8.95
C VAL A 57 -3.31 7.82 10.06
N ALA A 58 -2.71 7.28 11.12
CA ALA A 58 -2.22 8.07 12.25
C ALA A 58 -1.04 8.99 11.86
N ASN A 59 -1.10 10.25 12.29
CA ASN A 59 -0.02 11.23 12.09
C ASN A 59 1.02 11.26 13.22
N GLY A 60 0.73 10.60 14.35
CA GLY A 60 1.59 10.61 15.55
C GLY A 60 1.41 11.82 16.47
N ASP A 61 0.54 12.77 16.13
CA ASP A 61 0.22 13.97 16.93
C ASP A 61 -1.17 13.90 17.59
N GLY A 62 -1.75 12.69 17.69
CA GLY A 62 -3.12 12.48 18.14
C GLY A 62 -4.20 12.74 17.08
N THR A 63 -3.82 13.04 15.83
CA THR A 63 -4.74 13.18 14.68
C THR A 63 -4.52 12.08 13.64
N GLY A 64 -5.50 11.93 12.76
CA GLY A 64 -5.39 11.13 11.54
C GLY A 64 -5.39 11.99 10.27
N SER A 65 -4.96 11.39 9.16
CA SER A 65 -5.14 11.91 7.81
C SER A 65 -5.84 10.85 6.96
N ALA A 66 -6.75 11.29 6.08
CA ALA A 66 -7.43 10.40 5.16
C ALA A 66 -6.55 10.13 3.92
N VAL A 67 -6.43 8.86 3.56
CA VAL A 67 -5.68 8.41 2.39
C VAL A 67 -6.59 7.52 1.56
N SER A 68 -6.77 7.85 0.29
CA SER A 68 -7.49 7.00 -0.67
C SER A 68 -6.85 5.62 -0.72
N ARG A 69 -7.68 4.56 -0.80
CA ARG A 69 -7.21 3.16 -0.80
C ARG A 69 -6.20 2.87 -1.92
N ASP A 70 -6.33 3.56 -3.05
CA ASP A 70 -5.45 3.39 -4.21
C ASP A 70 -4.04 3.97 -3.98
N LEU A 71 -3.89 4.87 -3.01
CA LEU A 71 -2.64 5.56 -2.67
C LEU A 71 -2.03 5.06 -1.36
N VAL A 72 -2.67 4.11 -0.67
CA VAL A 72 -2.19 3.58 0.60
C VAL A 72 -0.96 2.70 0.38
N SER A 73 0.15 3.07 1.02
CA SER A 73 1.32 2.20 1.14
C SER A 73 1.15 1.19 2.30
N LEU A 74 1.94 0.11 2.29
CA LEU A 74 1.97 -0.86 3.39
C LEU A 74 2.34 -0.21 4.74
N ALA A 75 3.27 0.74 4.75
CA ALA A 75 3.65 1.45 5.96
C ALA A 75 2.46 2.24 6.53
N MET A 76 1.70 2.91 5.66
CA MET A 76 0.47 3.63 6.01
C MET A 76 -0.62 2.67 6.50
N ALA A 77 -0.81 1.52 5.85
CA ALA A 77 -1.80 0.52 6.24
C ALA A 77 -1.52 -0.07 7.63
N LYS A 78 -0.25 -0.27 8.00
CA LYS A 78 0.13 -0.72 9.34
C LYS A 78 -0.18 0.32 10.42
N ASN A 79 -0.16 1.60 10.06
CA ASN A 79 -0.45 2.72 10.94
C ASN A 79 -1.90 3.22 10.79
N ALA A 80 -2.77 2.43 10.15
CA ALA A 80 -4.15 2.80 9.95
C ALA A 80 -4.99 2.58 11.20
N VAL A 81 -5.82 3.59 11.52
CA VAL A 81 -6.76 3.59 12.64
C VAL A 81 -8.07 2.93 12.25
N GLY A 82 -8.52 3.12 11.00
CA GLY A 82 -9.80 2.60 10.53
C GLY A 82 -10.20 3.12 9.15
N THR A 83 -11.45 2.86 8.74
CA THR A 83 -12.01 3.34 7.46
C THR A 83 -13.07 4.41 7.70
N ALA A 84 -12.99 5.52 6.97
CA ALA A 84 -13.95 6.62 7.05
C ALA A 84 -15.36 6.19 6.60
N TRP A 85 -16.37 6.49 7.41
CA TRP A 85 -17.79 6.25 7.09
C TRP A 85 -18.54 7.52 6.72
N ALA A 86 -17.92 8.68 6.93
CA ALA A 86 -18.43 9.98 6.52
C ALA A 86 -17.37 10.73 5.70
N SER A 87 -17.84 11.61 4.83
CA SER A 87 -16.99 12.53 4.06
C SER A 87 -17.02 13.92 4.68
N SER A 88 -15.98 14.72 4.43
CA SER A 88 -15.97 16.14 4.72
C SER A 88 -14.93 16.86 3.87
N ASN A 89 -15.35 17.97 3.25
CA ASN A 89 -14.51 18.82 2.41
C ASN A 89 -13.77 19.91 3.19
N ASP A 90 -13.94 19.95 4.51
CA ASP A 90 -13.21 20.89 5.36
C ASP A 90 -11.73 20.47 5.45
N GLU A 91 -10.80 21.36 5.13
CA GLU A 91 -9.36 21.08 5.21
C GLU A 91 -8.82 21.14 6.66
N GLY A 92 -9.59 21.73 7.57
CA GLY A 92 -9.25 21.90 8.97
C GLY A 92 -9.33 20.62 9.80
N LEU A 93 -9.18 20.82 11.11
CA LEU A 93 -9.26 19.78 12.13
C LEU A 93 -10.72 19.52 12.50
N LYS A 94 -11.18 18.28 12.35
CA LYS A 94 -12.58 17.91 12.57
C LYS A 94 -12.74 16.47 13.04
N ARG A 95 -13.95 16.10 13.46
CA ARG A 95 -14.30 14.71 13.79
C ARG A 95 -15.03 14.06 12.64
N VAL A 96 -14.57 12.88 12.25
CA VAL A 96 -15.21 12.05 11.21
C VAL A 96 -15.59 10.71 11.82
N ASN A 97 -16.75 10.17 11.46
CA ASN A 97 -17.15 8.84 11.88
C ASN A 97 -16.31 7.79 11.14
N VAL A 98 -15.65 6.91 11.89
CA VAL A 98 -14.71 5.92 11.38
C VAL A 98 -15.05 4.55 11.96
N ALA A 99 -15.03 3.52 11.12
CA ALA A 99 -15.03 2.14 11.59
C ALA A 99 -13.62 1.74 12.04
N VAL A 100 -13.48 1.47 13.34
CA VAL A 100 -12.24 1.10 14.03
C VAL A 100 -12.38 -0.33 14.53
N GLY A 101 -11.29 -1.11 14.55
CA GLY A 101 -11.21 -2.45 15.16
C GLY A 101 -12.00 -3.58 14.48
N ILE A 102 -12.98 -3.25 13.65
CA ILE A 102 -13.54 -4.18 12.65
C ILE A 102 -12.54 -4.14 11.51
N GLY A 103 -12.00 -5.30 11.15
CA GLY A 103 -10.75 -5.44 10.40
C GLY A 103 -10.56 -4.37 9.32
N LEU A 104 -9.31 -3.92 9.14
CA LEU A 104 -8.85 -3.14 7.99
C LEU A 104 -9.20 -3.91 6.69
N GLY A 105 -10.48 -3.91 6.31
CA GLY A 105 -11.09 -4.86 5.38
C GLY A 105 -10.50 -6.26 5.40
N GLY A 106 -10.58 -7.02 6.50
CA GLY A 106 -10.57 -8.49 6.60
C GLY A 106 -9.46 -9.38 5.95
N ASN A 107 -8.73 -8.91 4.95
CA ASN A 107 -7.71 -9.64 4.20
C ASN A 107 -6.44 -8.80 3.95
N GLY A 108 -6.43 -7.50 4.30
CA GLY A 108 -5.37 -6.55 3.92
C GLY A 108 -3.94 -6.97 4.25
N ALA A 109 -3.66 -7.64 5.36
CA ALA A 109 -2.28 -8.09 5.64
C ALA A 109 -1.83 -9.26 4.75
N ARG A 110 -2.76 -10.17 4.38
CA ARG A 110 -2.50 -11.30 3.47
C ARG A 110 -2.52 -10.84 2.02
N ASP A 111 -3.42 -9.92 1.67
CA ASP A 111 -3.52 -9.30 0.35
C ASP A 111 -2.29 -8.45 0.08
N ILE A 112 -1.81 -7.66 1.05
CA ILE A 112 -0.60 -6.85 0.84
C ILE A 112 0.67 -7.73 0.74
N ALA A 113 0.75 -8.83 1.49
CA ALA A 113 1.86 -9.78 1.36
C ALA A 113 1.88 -10.47 -0.02
N SER A 114 0.71 -10.88 -0.52
CA SER A 114 0.57 -11.48 -1.86
C SER A 114 0.81 -10.47 -2.97
N ILE A 115 0.28 -9.24 -2.86
CA ILE A 115 0.56 -8.13 -3.79
C ILE A 115 2.05 -7.78 -3.82
N LYS A 116 2.76 -7.87 -2.69
CA LYS A 116 4.22 -7.65 -2.66
C LYS A 116 4.98 -8.75 -3.39
N ALA A 117 4.56 -10.00 -3.21
CA ALA A 117 5.15 -11.13 -3.91
C ALA A 117 4.91 -11.01 -5.43
N GLU A 118 3.69 -10.65 -5.84
CA GLU A 118 3.33 -10.45 -7.25
C GLU A 118 4.10 -9.28 -7.89
N ASN A 119 4.25 -8.15 -7.19
CA ASN A 119 5.05 -7.02 -7.67
C ASN A 119 6.54 -7.35 -7.79
N ALA A 120 7.08 -8.16 -6.87
CA ALA A 120 8.47 -8.62 -6.96
C ALA A 120 8.65 -9.55 -8.18
N GLN A 121 7.68 -10.44 -8.41
CA GLN A 121 7.67 -11.33 -9.57
C GLN A 121 7.55 -10.55 -10.88
N LEU A 122 6.61 -9.61 -11.00
CA LEU A 122 6.44 -8.76 -12.19
C LEU A 122 7.69 -7.96 -12.55
N LYS A 123 8.43 -7.49 -11.54
CA LYS A 123 9.72 -6.82 -11.77
C LYS A 123 10.79 -7.78 -12.29
N ALA A 124 10.86 -8.98 -11.72
CA ALA A 124 11.79 -10.01 -12.20
C ALA A 124 11.46 -10.42 -13.65
N ASP A 125 10.18 -10.61 -13.97
CA ASP A 125 9.71 -10.96 -15.30
C ASP A 125 9.97 -9.83 -16.31
N SER A 126 9.76 -8.57 -15.91
CA SER A 126 10.09 -7.42 -16.77
C SER A 126 11.57 -7.36 -17.13
N GLU A 127 12.44 -7.68 -16.18
CA GLU A 127 13.89 -7.65 -16.40
C GLU A 127 14.35 -8.83 -17.24
N LYS A 128 13.74 -10.00 -17.06
CA LYS A 128 13.94 -11.15 -17.95
C LYS A 128 13.48 -10.84 -19.38
N LEU A 129 12.29 -10.27 -19.56
CA LEU A 129 11.77 -9.89 -20.89
C LEU A 129 12.65 -8.84 -21.57
N LYS A 130 13.19 -7.86 -20.84
CA LYS A 130 14.16 -6.90 -21.40
C LYS A 130 15.44 -7.60 -21.88
N GLN A 131 15.96 -8.55 -21.11
CA GLN A 131 17.15 -9.32 -21.50
C GLN A 131 16.87 -10.19 -22.74
N GLU A 132 15.72 -10.87 -22.78
CA GLU A 132 15.30 -11.68 -23.94
C GLU A 132 15.14 -10.81 -25.19
N ASN A 133 14.51 -9.63 -25.07
CA ASN A 133 14.40 -8.68 -26.17
C ASN A 133 15.76 -8.19 -26.68
N ALA A 134 16.70 -7.91 -25.78
CA ALA A 134 18.06 -7.54 -26.17
C ALA A 134 18.79 -8.67 -26.92
N ALA A 135 18.65 -9.91 -26.44
CA ALA A 135 19.25 -11.09 -27.08
C ALA A 135 18.63 -11.39 -28.45
N ILE A 136 17.30 -11.31 -28.57
CA ILE A 136 16.59 -11.50 -29.84
C ILE A 136 17.01 -10.42 -30.83
N LYS A 137 17.09 -9.15 -30.41
CA LYS A 137 17.53 -8.05 -31.28
C LYS A 137 18.94 -8.28 -31.82
N SER A 138 19.86 -8.78 -30.99
CA SER A 138 21.21 -9.14 -31.43
C SER A 138 21.22 -10.29 -32.45
N LYS A 139 20.42 -11.34 -32.22
CA LYS A 139 20.28 -12.45 -33.17
C LYS A 139 19.71 -12.00 -34.51
N VAL A 140 18.66 -11.17 -34.50
CA VAL A 140 18.05 -10.63 -35.72
C VAL A 140 19.08 -9.84 -36.52
N GLN A 141 19.85 -8.95 -35.88
CA GLN A 141 20.92 -8.21 -36.56
C GLN A 141 21.97 -9.12 -37.19
N LYS A 142 22.38 -10.19 -36.48
CA LYS A 142 23.35 -11.15 -37.02
C LYS A 142 22.79 -11.89 -38.25
N THR A 143 21.54 -12.36 -38.18
CA THR A 143 20.90 -13.04 -39.30
C THR A 143 20.68 -12.10 -40.50
N GLU A 144 20.33 -10.84 -40.25
CA GLU A 144 20.23 -9.82 -41.31
C GLU A 144 21.58 -9.59 -42.01
N GLN A 145 22.67 -9.53 -41.25
CA GLN A 145 24.03 -9.43 -41.80
C GLN A 145 24.43 -10.66 -42.61
N GLU A 146 24.13 -11.87 -42.10
CA GLU A 146 24.39 -13.12 -42.82
C GLU A 146 23.60 -13.19 -44.14
N ASN A 147 22.32 -12.81 -44.12
CA ASN A 147 21.48 -12.74 -45.32
C ASN A 147 22.01 -11.74 -46.35
N ALA A 148 22.45 -10.55 -45.91
CA ALA A 148 23.06 -9.56 -46.79
C ALA A 148 24.35 -10.10 -47.44
N ALA A 149 25.20 -10.78 -46.66
CA ALA A 149 26.44 -11.40 -47.15
C ALA A 149 26.16 -12.54 -48.15
N ILE A 150 25.14 -13.37 -47.91
CA ILE A 150 24.73 -14.43 -48.84
C ILE A 150 24.23 -13.83 -50.15
N LYS A 151 23.37 -12.81 -50.09
CA LYS A 151 22.86 -12.13 -51.28
C LYS A 151 23.99 -11.54 -52.12
N ALA A 152 24.96 -10.88 -51.50
CA ALA A 152 26.13 -10.35 -52.19
C ALA A 152 27.01 -11.44 -52.84
N ARG A 153 27.06 -12.65 -52.26
CA ARG A 153 27.77 -13.79 -52.87
C ARG A 153 27.01 -14.36 -54.06
N LEU A 154 25.68 -14.47 -53.98
CA LEU A 154 24.81 -14.90 -55.08
C LEU A 154 24.96 -13.98 -56.29
N ASP A 155 24.89 -12.66 -56.08
CA ASP A 155 25.06 -11.66 -57.15
C ASP A 155 26.41 -11.80 -57.89
N LYS A 156 27.48 -12.15 -57.17
CA LYS A 156 28.81 -12.39 -57.77
C LYS A 156 28.83 -13.67 -58.61
N ILE A 157 28.17 -14.73 -58.14
CA ILE A 157 28.09 -16.01 -58.84
C ILE A 157 27.27 -15.86 -60.13
N GLU A 158 26.12 -15.18 -60.07
CA GLU A 158 25.29 -14.92 -61.25
C GLU A 158 26.05 -14.12 -62.33
N LYS A 159 26.81 -13.10 -61.92
CA LYS A 159 27.67 -12.35 -62.85
C LYS A 159 28.74 -13.23 -63.51
N ALA A 160 29.36 -14.14 -62.76
CA ALA A 160 30.39 -15.03 -63.29
C ALA A 160 29.82 -16.11 -64.24
N LEU A 161 28.56 -16.50 -64.06
CA LEU A 161 27.84 -17.43 -64.93
C LEU A 161 27.45 -16.79 -66.26
N ASN A 162 26.97 -15.54 -66.23
CA ASN A 162 26.55 -14.80 -67.43
C ASN A 162 27.70 -14.22 -68.26
N SER A 163 28.95 -14.31 -67.78
CA SER A 163 30.15 -13.86 -68.50
C SER A 163 30.89 -14.98 -69.24
N LYS A 164 30.35 -16.21 -69.25
CA LYS A 164 30.83 -17.34 -70.05
C LYS A 164 29.90 -17.60 -71.22
#